data_AF-A0A078JD52-F1
#
_entry.id   AF-A0A078JD52-F1
#
_cell.length_a   1.000
_cell.length_b   1.000
_cell.length_c   1.000
_cell.angle_alpha   90.00
_cell.angle_beta   90.00
_cell.angle_gamma   90.00
#
_symmetry.space_group_name_H-M   'P 1'
#
loop_
_entity.id
_entity.type
_entity.pdbx_description
1 polymer ?
#
loop_
_entity_poly.entity_id
_entity_poly.type
_entity_poly.pdbx_seq_one_letter_code
_entity_poly.pdbx_strand_id
1 'polypeptide(L)' 'MSKICNTWNYVSNHSSDEDGRIVLIWKDPLRLQVVKQSRQSMTCTLTLPNKEPVYFTSV' A
#
# COMPACT_ATOMS: atom_id res chain seq x y z
N MET A 1 9.62 -9.74 5.08
CA MET A 1 9.92 -8.35 4.69
C MET A 1 10.47 -7.47 5.81
N SER A 2 10.30 -7.79 7.10
CA SER A 2 10.82 -6.95 8.21
C SER A 2 12.34 -6.69 8.19
N LYS A 3 13.15 -7.62 7.65
CA LYS A 3 14.60 -7.40 7.45
C LYS A 3 14.93 -6.45 6.28
N ILE A 4 14.08 -6.37 5.26
CA ILE A 4 14.33 -5.59 4.03
C ILE A 4 13.72 -4.20 4.14
N CYS A 5 12.53 -4.09 4.73
CA CYS A 5 11.81 -2.83 4.94
C CYS A 5 11.99 -2.32 6.37
N ASN A 6 13.22 -2.33 6.90
CA ASN A 6 13.44 -1.86 8.27
C ASN A 6 13.06 -0.37 8.37
N THR A 7 12.14 -0.02 9.29
CA THR A 7 11.51 1.31 9.44
C THR A 7 10.56 1.75 8.31
N TRP A 8 10.25 0.87 7.35
CA TRP A 8 9.28 1.12 6.29
C TRP A 8 8.08 0.18 6.45
N ASN A 9 6.91 0.69 6.14
CA ASN A 9 5.69 -0.09 6.03
C ASN A 9 5.55 -0.63 4.61
N TYR A 10 4.86 -1.75 4.45
CA TYR A 10 4.58 -2.31 3.14
C TYR A 10 3.23 -3.03 3.08
N VAL A 11 2.65 -3.11 1.89
CA VAL A 11 1.51 -3.97 1.57
C VAL A 11 1.63 -4.46 0.13
N SER A 12 1.03 -5.60 -0.18
CA SER A 12 1.03 -6.17 -1.53
C SER A 12 -0.31 -6.79 -1.87
N ASN A 13 -0.59 -7.00 -3.16
CA ASN A 13 -1.79 -7.72 -3.60
C ASN A 13 -1.63 -9.25 -3.58
N HIS A 14 -0.60 -9.78 -2.91
CA HIS A 14 -0.30 -11.21 -2.89
C HIS A 14 -1.46 -12.08 -2.36
N SER A 15 -2.34 -11.52 -1.51
CA SER A 15 -3.56 -12.22 -1.10
C SER A 15 -4.61 -12.38 -2.21
N SER A 16 -4.48 -11.64 -3.32
CA SER A 16 -5.36 -11.69 -4.50
C SER A 16 -4.67 -12.27 -5.74
N ASP A 17 -3.36 -12.50 -5.68
CA ASP A 17 -2.55 -13.16 -6.72
C ASP A 17 -1.37 -13.85 -6.04
N GLU A 18 -1.22 -15.17 -6.19
CA GLU A 18 -0.08 -15.90 -5.63
C GLU A 18 1.26 -15.37 -6.20
N ASP A 19 1.24 -14.82 -7.42
CA ASP A 19 2.39 -14.14 -8.02
C ASP A 19 2.51 -12.64 -7.65
N GLY A 20 1.71 -12.18 -6.67
CA GLY A 20 1.57 -10.80 -6.17
C GLY A 20 2.52 -9.77 -6.78
N ARG A 21 2.01 -8.99 -7.74
CA ARG A 21 2.83 -8.12 -8.61
C ARG A 21 2.92 -6.67 -8.14
N ILE A 22 2.03 -6.25 -7.25
CA ILE A 22 1.99 -4.88 -6.74
C ILE A 22 2.51 -4.89 -5.31
N VAL A 23 3.52 -4.06 -5.06
CA VAL A 23 4.05 -3.80 -3.71
C VAL A 23 4.07 -2.30 -3.48
N LEU A 24 3.37 -1.85 -2.45
CA LEU A 24 3.39 -0.47 -1.99
C LEU A 24 4.26 -0.38 -0.74
N ILE A 25 5.19 0.57 -0.72
CA ILE A 25 6.16 0.78 0.36
C ILE A 25 6.12 2.25 0.77
N TRP A 26 6.02 2.53 2.07
CA TRP A 26 5.93 3.91 2.58
C TRP A 26 6.52 4.05 3.97
N LYS A 27 6.68 5.30 4.43
CA LYS A 27 7.25 5.65 5.73
C LYS A 27 6.40 6.69 6.43
N ASP A 28 6.54 6.79 7.75
CA ASP A 28 5.95 7.85 8.53
C ASP A 28 6.31 9.24 7.99
N PRO A 29 5.39 10.21 8.02
CA PRO A 29 4.07 10.15 8.68
C PRO A 29 2.92 9.69 7.76
N LEU A 30 3.22 9.14 6.58
CA LEU A 30 2.19 8.68 5.65
C LEU A 30 1.53 7.41 6.20
N ARG A 31 0.20 7.40 6.24
CA ARG A 31 -0.60 6.19 6.49
C ARG A 31 -1.26 5.75 5.21
N LEU A 32 -1.29 4.44 5.00
CA LEU A 32 -1.92 3.81 3.85
C LEU A 32 -2.91 2.76 4.35
N GLN A 33 -4.14 2.80 3.83
CA GLN A 33 -5.17 1.79 4.08
C GLN A 33 -5.66 1.23 2.75
N VAL A 34 -5.63 -0.09 2.59
CA VAL A 34 -6.17 -0.76 1.40
C VAL A 34 -7.70 -0.71 1.46
N VAL A 35 -8.31 -0.17 0.40
CA VAL A 35 -9.77 -0.09 0.22
C VAL A 35 -10.26 -1.26 -0.63
N LYS A 36 -9.53 -1.54 -1.72
CA LYS A 36 -9.82 -2.65 -2.64
C LYS A 36 -8.53 -3.20 -3.19
N GLN A 37 -8.46 -4.52 -3.35
CA GLN A 37 -7.39 -5.19 -4.06
C GLN A 37 -7.97 -6.23 -5.01
N SER A 38 -7.24 -6.49 -6.09
CA SER A 38 -7.49 -7.55 -7.06
C SER A 38 -6.16 -8.09 -7.55
N ARG A 39 -6.22 -9.06 -8.48
CA ARG A 39 -5.03 -9.58 -9.16
C ARG A 39 -4.22 -8.50 -9.89
N GLN A 40 -4.89 -7.47 -10.41
CA GLN A 40 -4.26 -6.46 -11.29
C GLN A 40 -4.36 -5.04 -10.74
N SER A 41 -4.83 -4.85 -9.50
CA SER A 41 -4.94 -3.50 -8.97
C SER A 41 -5.02 -3.44 -7.45
N MET A 42 -4.57 -2.33 -6.89
CA MET A 42 -4.75 -1.97 -5.49
C MET A 42 -5.17 -0.51 -5.36
N THR A 43 -6.35 -0.28 -4.80
CA THR A 43 -6.84 1.05 -4.43
C THR A 43 -6.68 1.24 -2.93
N CYS A 44 -6.04 2.35 -2.54
CA CYS A 44 -5.73 2.69 -1.17
C CYS A 44 -6.13 4.13 -0.85
N THR A 45 -6.40 4.39 0.42
CA THR A 45 -6.46 5.74 0.97
C THR A 45 -5.09 6.10 1.56
N LEU A 46 -4.59 7.28 1.17
CA LEU A 46 -3.36 7.87 1.66
C LEU A 46 -3.71 9.01 2.62
N THR A 47 -3.15 9.00 3.82
CA THR A 47 -3.42 10.02 4.85
C THR A 47 -2.10 10.57 5.37
N LEU A 48 -1.96 11.90 5.34
CA LEU A 48 -0.86 12.64 5.93
C LEU A 48 -1.41 13.59 7.01
N PRO A 49 -0.63 13.91 8.06
CA PRO A 49 -1.01 14.93 9.02
C PRO A 49 -1.31 16.26 8.31
N ASN A 50 -2.41 16.91 8.70
CA ASN A 50 -2.84 18.22 8.19
C ASN A 50 -3.08 18.28 6.66
N LYS A 51 -3.40 17.15 6.03
CA LYS A 51 -3.77 17.06 4.62
C LYS A 51 -5.05 16.24 4.48
N GLU A 52 -5.86 16.60 3.50
CA GLU A 52 -7.02 15.80 3.12
C GLU A 52 -6.56 14.41 2.62
N PRO A 53 -7.25 13.32 2.99
CA PRO A 53 -6.96 12.00 2.46
C PRO A 53 -7.13 11.94 0.94
N VAL A 54 -6.26 11.17 0.28
CA VAL A 54 -6.29 11.00 -1.18
C VAL A 54 -6.48 9.52 -1.52
N TYR A 55 -7.27 9.25 -2.56
CA TYR A 55 -7.37 7.91 -3.13
C TYR A 55 -6.29 7.71 -4.19
N PHE A 56 -5.57 6.61 -4.08
CA PHE A 56 -4.52 6.22 -5.01
C PHE A 56 -4.79 4.79 -5.51
N THR A 57 -4.65 4.56 -6.81
CA THR A 57 -4.77 3.24 -7.41
C THR A 57 -3.49 2.88 -8.17
N SER A 58 -2.92 1.72 -7.85
CA SER A 58 -1.85 1.07 -8.61
C SER A 58 -2.44 -0.05 -9.45
N VAL A 59 -1.91 -0.27 -10.66
CA VAL A 59 -2.27 -1.34 -11.61
C VAL A 59 -1.00 -2.07 -12.02
#